data_AF-A0A7J9IFK5-F1
#
_entry.id   AF-A0A7J9IFK5-F1
#
_cell.length_a   1.000
_cell.length_b   1.000
_cell.length_c   1.000
_cell.angle_alpha   90.00
_cell.angle_beta   90.00
_cell.angle_gamma   90.00
#
_symmetry.space_group_name_H-M   'P 1'
#
loop_
_entity.id
_entity.type
_entity.pdbx_description
1 polymer ?
#
loop_
_entity_poly.entity_id
_entity_poly.type
_entity_poly.pdbx_seq_one_letter_code
_entity_poly.pdbx_strand_id
1 'polypeptide(L)'
;MQAHSEWLYEVPWGMYKVVTYVKERYGNPNIILSENGMDDPGNLTFPESLYDSNRVNFYRSYLKELKRAMDDGANVSGYFAWSILDNFE
;
A
#
# COMPACT_ATOMS: atom_id res chain seq x y z
N MET A 1 -12.77 -0.70 1.51
CA MET A 1 -13.22 -0.96 0.13
C MET A 1 -12.59 -2.28 -0.32
N GLN A 2 -13.31 -3.12 -1.07
CA GLN A 2 -12.69 -4.29 -1.72
C GLN A 2 -12.21 -3.86 -3.10
N ALA A 3 -11.02 -4.31 -3.52
CA ALA A 3 -10.50 -4.11 -4.86
C ALA A 3 -11.16 -5.09 -5.86
N HIS A 4 -10.64 -5.20 -7.09
CA HIS A 4 -11.17 -6.19 -8.02
C HIS A 4 -10.75 -7.61 -7.62
N SER A 5 -9.53 -7.79 -7.10
CA SER A 5 -9.05 -9.05 -6.57
C SER A 5 -9.77 -9.40 -5.26
N GLU A 6 -10.32 -10.62 -5.16
CA GLU A 6 -11.20 -11.02 -4.05
C GLU A 6 -10.53 -10.91 -2.67
N TRP A 7 -9.22 -11.13 -2.61
CA TRP A 7 -8.42 -11.11 -1.39
C TRP A 7 -8.01 -9.70 -0.96
N LEU A 8 -8.09 -8.71 -1.85
CA LEU A 8 -7.52 -7.39 -1.62
C LEU A 8 -8.57 -6.43 -1.06
N TYR A 9 -8.36 -6.03 0.19
CA TYR A 9 -9.18 -5.02 0.87
C TYR A 9 -8.31 -3.82 1.25
N GLU A 10 -8.83 -2.63 1.04
CA GLU A 10 -8.23 -1.38 1.51
C GLU A 10 -8.37 -1.30 3.04
N VAL A 11 -7.25 -1.49 3.73
CA VAL A 11 -7.11 -1.47 5.19
C VAL A 11 -5.90 -0.61 5.60
N PRO A 12 -5.92 0.72 5.42
CA PRO A 12 -4.73 1.56 5.56
C PRO A 12 -4.21 1.57 7.00
N TRP A 13 -5.10 1.55 8.00
CA TRP A 13 -4.72 1.45 9.41
C TRP A 13 -3.96 0.15 9.73
N GLY A 14 -4.10 -0.88 8.90
CA GLY A 14 -3.34 -2.12 8.99
C GLY A 14 -1.85 -1.91 8.74
N MET A 15 -1.49 -0.98 7.84
CA MET A 15 -0.09 -0.60 7.57
C MET A 15 0.59 -0.07 8.84
N TYR A 16 -0.06 0.88 9.54
CA TYR A 16 0.46 1.39 10.81
C TYR A 16 0.66 0.26 11.84
N LYS A 17 -0.36 -0.60 11.99
CA LYS A 17 -0.32 -1.69 12.98
C LYS A 17 0.77 -2.72 12.68
N VAL A 18 0.92 -3.15 11.43
CA VAL A 18 1.91 -4.19 11.08
C VAL A 18 3.33 -3.66 11.20
N VAL A 19 3.59 -2.42 10.76
CA VAL A 19 4.91 -1.79 10.89
C VAL A 19 5.25 -1.56 12.37
N THR A 20 4.29 -1.08 13.17
CA THR A 20 4.46 -0.91 14.61
C THR A 20 4.70 -2.25 15.31
N TYR A 21 3.96 -3.30 14.94
CA TYR A 21 4.17 -4.65 15.46
C TYR A 21 5.58 -5.15 15.14
N VAL A 22 6.05 -4.99 13.90
CA VAL A 22 7.41 -5.42 13.53
C VAL A 22 8.46 -4.66 14.34
N LYS A 23 8.29 -3.35 14.49
CA LYS A 23 9.14 -2.50 15.35
C LYS A 23 9.22 -3.04 16.78
N GLU A 24 8.08 -3.24 17.43
CA GLU A 24 8.02 -3.62 18.84
C GLU A 24 8.45 -5.07 19.09
N ARG A 25 8.04 -5.98 18.21
CA ARG A 25 8.23 -7.42 18.38
C ARG A 25 9.64 -7.90 18.03
N TYR A 26 10.30 -7.23 17.08
CA TYR A 26 11.59 -7.66 16.52
C TYR A 26 12.72 -6.65 16.74
N GLY A 27 12.54 -5.66 17.63
CA GLY A 27 13.62 -4.76 18.05
C GLY A 27 13.95 -3.66 17.03
N ASN A 28 12.94 -3.10 16.38
CA ASN A 28 13.03 -2.02 15.40
C ASN A 28 14.06 -2.26 14.28
N PRO A 29 13.96 -3.38 13.55
CA PRO A 29 14.85 -3.63 12.43
C PRO A 29 14.64 -2.59 11.33
N ASN A 30 15.60 -2.47 10.42
CA ASN A 30 15.36 -1.73 9.19
C ASN A 30 14.29 -2.45 8.34
N ILE A 31 13.23 -1.74 7.98
CA ILE A 31 12.10 -2.25 7.22
C ILE A 31 12.12 -1.66 5.80
N ILE A 32 11.91 -2.52 4.81
CA ILE A 32 11.58 -2.12 3.44
C ILE A 32 10.21 -2.71 3.12
N LEU A 33 9.24 -1.87 2.75
CA LEU A 33 7.97 -2.33 2.21
C LEU A 33 8.20 -2.68 0.74
N SER A 34 8.33 -3.98 0.46
CA SER A 34 8.67 -4.49 -0.87
C SER A 34 7.54 -4.35 -1.88
N GLU A 35 6.29 -4.43 -1.43
CA GLU A 35 5.10 -4.33 -2.29
C GLU A 35 3.91 -3.76 -1.52
N ASN A 36 3.14 -2.90 -2.18
CA ASN A 36 1.81 -2.47 -1.78
C ASN A 36 1.12 -1.87 -3.00
N GLY A 37 -0.10 -2.31 -3.32
CA GLY A 37 -0.76 -1.94 -4.57
C GLY A 37 -2.25 -2.27 -4.57
N MET A 38 -2.94 -1.81 -5.63
CA MET A 38 -4.36 -2.02 -5.86
C MET A 38 -4.69 -2.18 -7.34
N ASP A 39 -5.53 -3.16 -7.64
CA ASP A 39 -6.06 -3.43 -8.97
C ASP A 39 -7.40 -2.73 -9.23
N ASP A 40 -7.69 -2.55 -10.51
CA ASP A 40 -8.95 -2.06 -11.06
C ASP A 40 -9.46 -3.07 -12.10
N PRO A 41 -10.73 -3.01 -12.53
CA PRO A 41 -11.25 -3.89 -13.57
C PRO A 41 -10.45 -3.85 -14.88
N GLY A 42 -10.14 -5.03 -15.44
CA GLY A 42 -9.38 -5.16 -16.68
C GLY A 42 -10.16 -4.81 -17.96
N ASN A 43 -11.43 -4.44 -17.86
CA ASN A 43 -12.31 -4.12 -18.99
C ASN A 43 -12.64 -2.61 -19.12
N LEU A 44 -11.92 -1.74 -18.42
CA LEU A 44 -12.06 -0.29 -18.53
C LEU A 44 -11.59 0.20 -19.91
N THR A 45 -12.20 1.28 -20.40
CA THR A 45 -11.68 2.00 -21.57
C THR A 45 -10.40 2.77 -21.20
N PHE A 46 -9.59 3.13 -22.19
CA PHE A 46 -8.36 3.89 -21.96
C PHE A 46 -8.57 5.22 -21.21
N PRO A 47 -9.59 6.05 -21.51
CA PRO A 47 -9.85 7.25 -20.71
C PRO A 47 -10.28 6.95 -19.27
N GLU A 48 -11.01 5.86 -19.03
CA GLU A 48 -11.42 5.44 -17.68
C GLU A 48 -10.24 4.94 -16.87
N SER A 49 -9.35 4.14 -17.46
CA SER A 49 -8.17 3.60 -16.77
C SER A 49 -7.15 4.68 -16.41
N LEU A 50 -7.11 5.80 -17.14
CA LEU A 50 -6.29 6.96 -16.80
C LEU A 50 -6.83 7.76 -15.60
N TYR A 51 -8.11 7.60 -15.24
CA TYR A 51 -8.72 8.31 -14.12
C TYR A 51 -8.82 7.41 -12.87
N ASP A 52 -7.66 6.95 -12.37
CA ASP A 52 -7.51 5.95 -11.32
C ASP A 52 -7.53 6.54 -9.89
N SER A 53 -8.50 7.42 -9.62
CA SER A 53 -8.60 8.13 -8.33
C SER A 53 -8.68 7.20 -7.10
N ASN A 54 -9.21 5.98 -7.27
CA ASN A 54 -9.24 4.95 -6.23
C ASN A 54 -7.82 4.49 -5.87
N ARG A 55 -7.00 4.15 -6.87
CA ARG A 55 -5.59 3.78 -6.68
C ARG A 55 -4.78 4.93 -6.07
N VAL A 56 -5.00 6.17 -6.52
CA VAL A 56 -4.38 7.36 -5.90
C VAL A 56 -4.74 7.49 -4.42
N ASN A 57 -6.02 7.32 -4.07
CA ASN A 57 -6.48 7.39 -2.69
C ASN A 57 -5.96 6.25 -1.83
N PHE A 58 -5.87 5.03 -2.38
CA PHE A 58 -5.26 3.87 -1.73
C PHE A 58 -3.80 4.19 -1.34
N TYR A 59 -2.98 4.63 -2.28
CA TYR A 59 -1.59 4.98 -1.97
C TYR A 59 -1.49 6.10 -0.94
N ARG A 60 -2.31 7.15 -1.08
CA ARG A 60 -2.33 8.26 -0.13
C ARG A 60 -2.69 7.81 1.29
N SER A 61 -3.68 6.93 1.43
CA SER A 61 -4.14 6.46 2.74
C SER A 61 -3.10 5.53 3.40
N TYR A 62 -2.49 4.62 2.64
CA TYR A 62 -1.44 3.72 3.14
C TYR A 62 -0.14 4.45 3.48
N LEU A 63 0.33 5.36 2.61
CA LEU A 63 1.53 6.15 2.87
C LEU A 63 1.35 7.08 4.07
N LYS A 64 0.14 7.58 4.32
CA LYS A 64 -0.17 8.36 5.54
C LYS A 64 0.02 7.52 6.81
N GLU A 65 -0.49 6.29 6.83
CA GLU A 65 -0.35 5.40 8.00
C GLU A 65 1.08 4.86 8.15
N LEU A 66 1.79 4.61 7.04
CA LEU A 66 3.22 4.29 7.06
C LEU A 66 4.03 5.44 7.65
N LYS A 67 3.80 6.67 7.16
CA LYS A 67 4.44 7.88 7.69
C LYS A 67 4.16 8.03 9.18
N ARG A 68 2.92 7.80 9.62
CA ARG A 68 2.58 7.83 11.05
C ARG A 68 3.42 6.82 11.86
N ALA A 69 3.59 5.59 11.38
CA ALA A 69 4.43 4.61 12.07
C ALA A 69 5.91 5.03 12.13
N MET A 70 6.41 5.67 11.08
CA MET A 70 7.76 6.26 11.04
C MET A 70 7.91 7.43 12.00
N ASP A 71 6.91 8.32 12.06
CA ASP A 71 6.85 9.42 13.03
C ASP A 71 6.86 8.88 14.48
N ASP A 72 6.26 7.71 14.71
CA ASP A 72 6.30 6.96 15.98
C ASP A 72 7.56 6.06 16.13
N GLY A 73 8.60 6.30 15.33
CA GLY A 73 9.95 5.74 15.51
C GLY A 73 10.24 4.43 14.78
N ALA A 74 9.36 3.95 13.88
CA ALA A 74 9.67 2.79 13.05
C ALA A 74 10.80 3.09 12.04
N ASN A 75 11.80 2.22 11.99
CA ASN A 75 12.94 2.33 11.09
C ASN A 75 12.60 1.81 9.68
N VAL A 76 11.95 2.64 8.86
CA VAL A 76 11.58 2.30 7.47
C VAL A 76 12.50 3.03 6.50
N SER A 77 13.17 2.29 5.62
CA SER A 77 14.11 2.86 4.63
C SER A 77 13.60 2.85 3.19
N GLY A 78 12.48 2.18 2.91
CA GLY A 78 11.99 2.07 1.54
C GLY A 78 10.54 1.63 1.44
N TYR A 79 9.91 2.06 0.35
CA TYR A 79 8.56 1.69 -0.06
C TYR A 79 8.54 1.51 -1.57
N PHE A 80 8.08 0.36 -2.02
CA PHE A 80 7.94 0.01 -3.42
C PHE A 80 6.46 -0.25 -3.73
N ALA A 81 5.91 0.57 -4.62
CA ALA A 81 4.54 0.41 -5.10
C ALA A 81 4.45 -0.81 -6.02
N TRP A 82 3.39 -1.61 -5.88
CA TRP A 82 3.01 -2.63 -6.85
C TRP A 82 1.93 -2.06 -7.77
N SER A 83 2.23 -1.75 -9.03
CA SER A 83 3.51 -1.92 -9.71
C SER A 83 3.80 -0.74 -10.63
N ILE A 84 4.96 -0.77 -11.28
CA ILE A 84 5.37 0.29 -12.21
C ILE A 84 4.48 0.33 -13.47
N LEU A 85 3.95 -0.82 -13.91
CA LEU A 85 3.18 -0.99 -15.13
C LEU A 85 2.16 -2.11 -14.92
N ASP A 86 1.02 -2.00 -15.60
CA ASP A 86 0.12 -3.13 -15.79
C ASP A 86 0.91 -4.34 -16.33
N ASN A 87 0.62 -5.52 -15.79
CA ASN A 87 1.34 -6.74 -16.12
C ASN A 87 0.39 -7.94 -16.08
N PHE A 88 0.94 -9.15 -16.27
CA PHE A 88 0.19 -10.38 -16.13
C PHE A 88 0.16 -10.78 -14.66
N GLU A 89 -1.02 -10.64 -14.04
CA GLU A 89 -1.30 -10.97 -12.64
C GLU A 89 -1.96 -12.36 -12.53
#